data_AF-A0A4Y7RUK5-F1
#
_entry.id   AF-A0A4Y7RUK5-F1
#
_cell.length_a   1.000
_cell.length_b   1.000
_cell.length_c   1.000
_cell.angle_alpha   90.00
_cell.angle_beta   90.00
_cell.angle_gamma   90.00
#
_symmetry.space_group_name_H-M   'P 1'
#
loop_
_entity.id
_entity.type
_entity.pdbx_description
1 polymer ?
#
loop_
_entity_poly.entity_id
_entity_poly.type
_entity_poly.pdbx_seq_one_letter_code
_entity_poly.pdbx_strand_id
1 'polypeptide(L)'
;MDATGKYLSTAEVGEALGITPAAVRRLVREGLLEVKERKLYKTGEDYYFDQAEVQDLLPQMPGFKRKWQNEEDSRLGARKAAFMRLAAVKKTLRHGDIKNNFLLSLESYPEKTAALLRASYFLYHLNHFAKGGEEYLYDLKEKVIRKFLLDYTPENGLEVSFIKGGPRVYLCAACRSKAKNMGLDYSKYKSIYDGCPQCRKENDYYSLFEFKVEYGEHRFCFHTPYHIARKWFEEGRGLPGKTSERGKEEAFPFGRPISEAEARAVTLDEVTRELTSFLGG
;
A
#
# COMPACT_ATOMS: atom_id res chain seq x y z
N MET A 1 1.01 -12.18 -32.43
CA MET A 1 -0.41 -11.90 -32.18
C MET A 1 -0.52 -11.62 -30.69
N ASP A 2 -0.75 -10.36 -30.33
CA ASP A 2 -0.72 -9.87 -28.95
C ASP A 2 -1.86 -10.46 -28.11
N ALA A 3 -1.49 -11.03 -26.96
CA ALA A 3 -2.36 -11.69 -26.00
C ALA A 3 -2.96 -10.72 -24.96
N THR A 4 -3.09 -9.43 -25.28
CA THR A 4 -3.52 -8.39 -24.33
C THR A 4 -5.03 -8.31 -24.12
N GLY A 5 -5.84 -9.02 -24.92
CA GLY A 5 -7.31 -8.99 -24.81
C GLY A 5 -7.94 -10.25 -24.21
N LYS A 6 -7.16 -11.18 -23.65
CA LYS A 6 -7.69 -12.45 -23.12
C LYS A 6 -7.74 -12.51 -21.60
N TYR A 7 -6.79 -11.86 -20.92
CA TYR A 7 -6.65 -11.98 -19.47
C TYR A 7 -6.78 -10.64 -18.76
N LEU A 8 -7.49 -10.66 -17.64
CA LEU A 8 -7.70 -9.53 -16.76
C LEU A 8 -6.94 -9.74 -15.45
N SER A 9 -6.22 -8.72 -14.99
CA SER A 9 -5.61 -8.66 -13.67
C SER A 9 -6.65 -8.61 -12.54
N THR A 10 -6.23 -8.81 -11.29
CA THR A 10 -7.09 -8.66 -10.10
C THR A 10 -7.81 -7.31 -10.06
N ALA A 11 -7.12 -6.24 -10.48
CA ALA A 11 -7.66 -4.88 -10.54
C ALA A 11 -8.81 -4.78 -11.56
N GLU A 12 -8.57 -5.25 -12.78
CA GLU A 12 -9.52 -5.21 -13.89
C GLU A 12 -10.75 -6.10 -13.63
N VAL A 13 -10.57 -7.27 -13.01
CA VAL A 13 -11.69 -8.12 -12.57
C VAL A 13 -12.54 -7.43 -11.51
N GLY A 14 -11.90 -6.78 -10.54
CA GLY A 14 -12.60 -6.01 -9.51
C GLY A 14 -13.49 -4.92 -10.12
N GLU A 15 -12.95 -4.17 -11.07
CA GLU A 15 -13.67 -3.13 -11.80
C GLU A 15 -14.82 -3.72 -12.62
N ALA A 16 -14.55 -4.74 -13.44
CA ALA A 16 -15.55 -5.37 -14.30
C ALA A 16 -16.75 -5.93 -13.52
N LEU A 17 -16.52 -6.55 -12.35
CA LEU A 17 -17.56 -7.16 -11.53
C LEU A 17 -18.17 -6.19 -10.49
N GLY A 18 -17.65 -4.97 -10.37
CA GLY A 18 -18.04 -3.99 -9.35
C GLY A 18 -17.83 -4.51 -7.92
N ILE A 19 -16.66 -5.10 -7.66
CA ILE A 19 -16.24 -5.67 -6.37
C ILE A 19 -14.81 -5.28 -6.01
N THR A 20 -14.44 -5.47 -4.75
CA THR A 20 -13.09 -5.18 -4.25
C THR A 20 -12.13 -6.34 -4.55
N PRO A 21 -10.80 -6.12 -4.52
CA PRO A 21 -9.82 -7.21 -4.66
C PRO A 21 -10.00 -8.32 -3.61
N ALA A 22 -10.41 -7.98 -2.39
CA ALA A 22 -10.73 -8.96 -1.35
C ALA A 22 -11.90 -9.88 -1.75
N ALA A 23 -12.90 -9.35 -2.46
CA ALA A 23 -14.00 -10.12 -3.02
C ALA A 23 -13.58 -10.95 -4.25
N VAL A 24 -12.63 -10.47 -5.07
CA VAL A 24 -12.02 -11.28 -6.15
C VAL A 24 -11.31 -12.49 -5.54
N ARG A 25 -10.45 -12.30 -4.54
CA ARG A 25 -9.79 -13.42 -3.82
C ARG A 25 -10.79 -14.37 -3.18
N ARG A 26 -11.96 -13.86 -2.77
CA ARG A 26 -13.04 -14.69 -2.25
C ARG A 26 -13.69 -15.55 -3.34
N LEU A 27 -13.90 -15.03 -4.55
CA LEU A 27 -14.35 -15.84 -5.69
C LEU A 27 -13.37 -16.98 -5.97
N VAL A 28 -12.06 -16.70 -5.98
CA VAL A 28 -11.01 -17.70 -6.14
C VAL A 28 -11.05 -18.76 -5.04
N ARG A 29 -11.11 -18.33 -3.77
CA ARG A 29 -11.17 -19.24 -2.61
C ARG A 29 -12.41 -20.13 -2.62
N GLU A 30 -13.54 -19.62 -3.09
CA GLU A 30 -14.79 -20.38 -3.22
C GLU A 30 -14.85 -21.25 -4.49
N GLY A 31 -13.81 -21.23 -5.33
CA GLY A 31 -13.77 -21.99 -6.59
C GLY A 31 -14.71 -21.45 -7.67
N LEU A 32 -15.12 -20.18 -7.55
CA LEU A 32 -16.03 -19.51 -8.48
C LEU A 32 -15.30 -18.77 -9.61
N LEU A 33 -13.99 -18.56 -9.48
CA LEU A 33 -13.15 -17.94 -10.48
C LEU A 33 -11.76 -18.59 -10.46
N GLU A 34 -11.26 -19.02 -11.60
CA GLU A 34 -9.98 -19.71 -11.73
C GLU A 34 -8.83 -18.77 -12.13
N VAL A 35 -7.72 -18.84 -11.40
CA VAL A 35 -6.47 -18.16 -11.76
C VAL A 35 -5.86 -18.89 -12.96
N LYS A 36 -5.79 -18.22 -14.12
CA LYS A 36 -5.20 -18.79 -15.35
C LYS A 36 -3.70 -18.57 -15.42
N GLU A 37 -3.27 -17.37 -15.04
CA GLU A 37 -1.86 -16.99 -15.05
C GLU A 37 -1.48 -16.25 -13.77
N ARG A 38 -0.19 -16.30 -13.44
CA ARG A 38 0.38 -15.57 -12.31
C ARG A 38 1.58 -14.78 -12.79
N LYS A 39 1.58 -13.49 -12.49
CA LYS A 39 2.73 -12.63 -12.76
C LYS A 39 3.51 -12.41 -11.48
N LEU A 40 4.75 -12.88 -11.48
CA LEU A 40 5.64 -12.72 -10.33
C LEU A 40 6.29 -11.34 -10.35
N TYR A 41 6.25 -10.69 -9.19
CA TYR A 41 6.89 -9.41 -8.90
C TYR A 41 7.94 -9.63 -7.80
N LYS A 42 8.78 -8.64 -7.54
CA LYS A 42 9.78 -8.71 -6.46
C LYS A 42 9.11 -8.83 -5.09
N THR A 43 7.93 -8.22 -4.94
CA THR A 43 7.22 -8.10 -3.65
C THR A 43 5.92 -8.89 -3.56
N GLY A 44 5.58 -9.72 -4.55
CA GLY A 44 4.37 -10.53 -4.53
C GLY A 44 4.03 -11.13 -5.90
N GLU A 45 2.81 -11.59 -6.06
CA GLU A 45 2.28 -12.07 -7.33
C GLU A 45 0.93 -11.40 -7.61
N ASP A 46 0.64 -11.13 -8.88
CA ASP A 46 -0.69 -10.74 -9.34
C ASP A 46 -1.31 -11.89 -10.13
N TYR A 47 -2.63 -12.02 -10.00
CA TYR A 47 -3.42 -13.06 -10.64
C TYR A 47 -4.12 -12.54 -11.88
N TYR A 48 -4.11 -13.38 -12.91
CA TYR A 48 -4.71 -13.11 -14.20
C TYR A 48 -5.79 -14.15 -14.49
N PHE A 49 -6.93 -13.65 -14.97
CA PHE A 49 -8.18 -14.38 -15.11
C PHE A 49 -8.67 -14.30 -16.54
N ASP A 50 -9.30 -15.35 -17.05
CA ASP A 50 -9.86 -15.33 -18.41
C ASP A 50 -11.01 -14.34 -18.50
N GLN A 51 -10.98 -13.45 -19.49
CA GLN A 51 -11.99 -12.42 -19.66
C GLN A 51 -13.38 -13.02 -19.89
N ALA A 52 -13.52 -14.11 -20.65
CA ALA A 52 -14.83 -14.74 -20.86
C ALA A 52 -15.38 -15.32 -19.56
N GLU A 53 -14.54 -15.96 -18.74
CA GLU A 53 -14.94 -16.48 -17.43
C GLU A 53 -15.43 -15.34 -16.50
N VAL A 54 -14.76 -14.20 -16.52
CA VAL A 54 -15.19 -13.01 -15.75
C VAL A 54 -16.53 -12.48 -16.25
N GLN A 55 -16.75 -12.43 -17.57
CA GLN A 55 -18.03 -12.00 -18.13
C GLN A 55 -19.18 -12.96 -17.78
N ASP A 56 -18.92 -14.26 -17.77
CA ASP A 56 -19.90 -15.29 -17.38
C ASP A 56 -20.33 -15.21 -15.91
N LEU A 57 -19.51 -14.58 -15.06
CA LEU A 57 -19.84 -14.34 -13.65
C LEU A 57 -20.77 -13.14 -13.44
N LEU A 58 -20.79 -12.14 -14.33
CA LEU A 58 -21.62 -10.94 -14.18
C LEU A 58 -23.09 -11.23 -13.83
N PRO A 59 -23.82 -12.11 -14.56
CA PRO A 59 -25.21 -12.41 -14.24
C PRO A 59 -25.37 -13.16 -12.89
N GLN A 60 -24.32 -13.83 -12.41
CA GLN A 60 -24.34 -14.61 -11.17
C GLN A 60 -23.96 -13.76 -9.94
N MET A 61 -23.26 -12.64 -10.14
CA MET A 61 -22.79 -11.76 -9.06
C MET A 61 -23.87 -11.32 -8.06
N PRO A 62 -25.12 -10.99 -8.45
CA PRO A 62 -26.17 -10.68 -7.48
C PRO A 62 -26.45 -11.83 -6.50
N GLY A 63 -26.41 -13.07 -6.99
CA GLY A 63 -26.58 -14.28 -6.18
C GLY A 63 -25.44 -14.46 -5.18
N PHE A 64 -24.19 -14.32 -5.64
CA PHE A 64 -23.01 -14.40 -4.76
C PHE A 64 -22.99 -13.29 -3.71
N LYS A 65 -23.29 -12.04 -4.10
CA LYS A 65 -23.39 -10.92 -3.16
C LYS A 65 -24.45 -11.19 -2.08
N ARG A 66 -25.61 -11.75 -2.44
CA ARG A 66 -26.65 -12.14 -1.47
C ARG A 66 -26.20 -13.26 -0.54
N LYS A 67 -25.54 -14.30 -1.07
CA LYS A 67 -24.95 -15.38 -0.26
C LYS A 67 -23.97 -14.81 0.78
N TRP A 68 -23.03 -13.99 0.33
CA TRP A 68 -22.03 -13.38 1.20
C TRP A 68 -22.64 -12.47 2.28
N GLN A 69 -23.70 -11.75 1.93
CA GLN A 69 -24.47 -10.96 2.90
C GLN A 69 -25.16 -11.83 3.95
N ASN A 70 -25.80 -12.93 3.53
CA ASN A 70 -26.46 -13.86 4.46
C ASN A 70 -25.48 -14.50 5.45
N GLU A 71 -24.28 -14.84 5.00
CA GLU A 71 -23.22 -15.34 5.87
C GLU A 71 -22.78 -14.29 6.90
N GLU A 72 -22.64 -13.04 6.48
CA GLU A 72 -22.29 -11.94 7.39
C GLU A 72 -23.42 -11.61 8.38
N ASP A 73 -24.68 -11.63 7.92
CA ASP A 73 -25.88 -11.52 8.75
C ASP A 73 -25.93 -12.63 9.80
N SER A 74 -25.58 -13.86 9.41
CA SER A 74 -25.55 -15.01 10.33
C SER A 74 -24.43 -14.88 11.36
N ARG A 75 -23.25 -14.39 10.95
CA ARG A 75 -22.08 -14.23 11.82
C ARG A 75 -22.22 -13.10 12.84
N LEU A 76 -22.80 -11.96 12.45
CA LEU A 76 -22.89 -10.76 13.28
C LEU A 76 -24.26 -10.57 13.94
N GLY A 77 -25.28 -11.29 13.47
CA GLY A 77 -26.68 -11.01 13.70
C GLY A 77 -27.22 -9.98 12.72
N ALA A 78 -28.38 -10.27 12.12
CA ALA A 78 -28.97 -9.49 11.02
C ALA A 78 -29.09 -7.99 11.32
N ARG A 79 -29.48 -7.61 12.55
CA ARG A 79 -29.60 -6.20 12.96
C ARG A 79 -28.25 -5.47 12.95
N LYS A 80 -27.21 -6.10 13.49
CA LYS A 80 -25.86 -5.51 13.55
C LYS A 80 -25.25 -5.43 12.16
N ALA A 81 -25.41 -6.47 11.35
CA ALA A 81 -24.94 -6.50 9.98
C ALA A 81 -25.64 -5.45 9.09
N ALA A 82 -26.96 -5.26 9.24
CA ALA A 82 -27.69 -4.19 8.55
C ALA A 82 -27.17 -2.80 8.92
N PHE A 83 -26.91 -2.54 10.20
CA PHE A 83 -26.30 -1.28 10.64
C PHE A 83 -24.90 -1.07 10.04
N MET A 84 -24.07 -2.12 10.03
CA MET A 84 -22.74 -2.05 9.44
C MET A 84 -22.79 -1.80 7.92
N ARG A 85 -23.76 -2.38 7.20
CA ARG A 85 -23.99 -2.09 5.77
C ARG A 85 -24.35 -0.63 5.53
N LEU A 86 -25.29 -0.08 6.29
CA LEU A 86 -25.67 1.34 6.18
C LEU A 86 -24.45 2.24 6.46
N ALA A 87 -23.67 1.92 7.49
CA ALA A 87 -22.45 2.65 7.82
C ALA A 87 -21.39 2.52 6.70
N ALA A 88 -21.27 1.36 6.05
CA ALA A 88 -20.36 1.15 4.94
C ALA A 88 -20.73 2.01 3.72
N VAL A 89 -22.03 2.07 3.35
CA VAL A 89 -22.51 2.95 2.25
C VAL A 89 -22.17 4.42 2.53
N LYS A 90 -22.46 4.90 3.75
CA LYS A 90 -22.12 6.27 4.15
C LYS A 90 -20.61 6.53 4.09
N LYS A 91 -19.79 5.55 4.48
CA LYS A 91 -18.33 5.65 4.38
C LYS A 91 -17.86 5.68 2.93
N THR A 92 -18.43 4.87 2.04
CA THR A 92 -18.09 4.88 0.61
C THR A 92 -18.37 6.25 0.00
N LEU A 93 -19.56 6.81 0.23
CA LEU A 93 -19.90 8.16 -0.25
C LEU A 93 -18.93 9.20 0.29
N ARG A 94 -18.66 9.19 1.60
CA ARG A 94 -17.70 10.10 2.22
C ARG A 94 -16.30 9.99 1.60
N HIS A 95 -15.82 8.79 1.32
CA HIS A 95 -14.52 8.60 0.65
C HIS A 95 -14.54 9.14 -0.78
N GLY A 96 -15.66 8.98 -1.49
CA GLY A 96 -15.88 9.58 -2.81
C GLY A 96 -15.83 11.11 -2.76
N ASP A 97 -16.53 11.73 -1.80
CA ASP A 97 -16.52 13.18 -1.62
C ASP A 97 -15.12 13.69 -1.28
N ILE A 98 -14.38 12.99 -0.41
CA ILE A 98 -12.98 13.32 -0.09
C ILE A 98 -12.11 13.26 -1.34
N LYS A 99 -12.25 12.22 -2.18
CA LYS A 99 -11.54 12.12 -3.46
C LYS A 99 -11.84 13.31 -4.35
N ASN A 100 -13.12 13.59 -4.59
CA ASN A 100 -13.55 14.64 -5.51
C ASN A 100 -13.08 16.02 -5.03
N ASN A 101 -13.27 16.34 -3.76
CA ASN A 101 -12.81 17.60 -3.17
C ASN A 101 -11.29 17.75 -3.25
N PHE A 102 -10.55 16.66 -3.02
CA PHE A 102 -9.09 16.67 -3.17
C PHE A 102 -8.68 16.90 -4.62
N LEU A 103 -9.28 16.21 -5.60
CA LEU A 103 -8.91 16.40 -7.01
C LEU A 103 -9.27 17.80 -7.51
N LEU A 104 -10.41 18.35 -7.08
CA LEU A 104 -10.82 19.72 -7.39
C LEU A 104 -9.88 20.76 -6.79
N SER A 105 -9.39 20.56 -5.56
CA SER A 105 -8.45 21.52 -4.95
C SER A 105 -7.14 21.63 -5.72
N LEU A 106 -6.74 20.60 -6.47
CA LEU A 106 -5.52 20.61 -7.27
C LEU A 106 -5.57 21.56 -8.47
N GLU A 107 -6.76 21.91 -8.96
CA GLU A 107 -6.94 22.81 -10.11
C GLU A 107 -6.35 24.21 -9.88
N SER A 108 -6.21 24.60 -8.60
CA SER A 108 -5.66 25.89 -8.19
C SER A 108 -4.13 25.91 -8.06
N TYR A 109 -3.46 24.76 -8.16
CA TYR A 109 -2.01 24.64 -7.96
C TYR A 109 -1.23 24.60 -9.27
N PRO A 110 0.06 24.96 -9.26
CA PRO A 110 0.94 24.79 -10.41
C PRO A 110 0.92 23.35 -10.92
N GLU A 111 0.88 23.16 -12.25
CA GLU A 111 0.70 21.86 -12.90
C GLU A 111 1.63 20.77 -12.33
N LYS A 112 2.91 21.08 -12.19
CA LYS A 112 3.91 20.15 -11.66
C LYS A 112 3.61 19.77 -10.19
N THR A 113 3.25 20.75 -9.36
CA THR A 113 2.86 20.50 -7.97
C THR A 113 1.57 19.68 -7.89
N ALA A 114 0.56 20.01 -8.71
CA ALA A 114 -0.69 19.27 -8.80
C ALA A 114 -0.44 17.80 -9.20
N ALA A 115 0.46 17.55 -10.16
CA ALA A 115 0.85 16.20 -10.57
C ALA A 115 1.49 15.41 -9.41
N LEU A 116 2.39 16.03 -8.64
CA LEU A 116 3.02 15.41 -7.46
C LEU A 116 1.97 15.06 -6.39
N LEU A 117 1.06 15.99 -6.08
CA LEU A 117 0.00 15.79 -5.09
C LEU A 117 -0.98 14.70 -5.53
N ARG A 118 -1.42 14.72 -6.81
CA ARG A 118 -2.31 13.70 -7.38
C ARG A 118 -1.68 12.31 -7.29
N ALA A 119 -0.42 12.17 -7.72
CA ALA A 119 0.31 10.92 -7.61
C ALA A 119 0.47 10.48 -6.15
N SER A 120 0.72 11.42 -5.23
CA SER A 120 0.82 11.13 -3.79
C SER A 120 -0.48 10.59 -3.21
N TYR A 121 -1.63 11.14 -3.63
CA TYR A 121 -2.94 10.65 -3.22
C TYR A 121 -3.20 9.21 -3.66
N PHE A 122 -2.94 8.89 -4.92
CA PHE A 122 -3.10 7.51 -5.40
C PHE A 122 -2.04 6.57 -4.81
N LEU A 123 -0.82 7.04 -4.58
CA LEU A 123 0.24 6.26 -3.92
C LEU A 123 -0.10 5.92 -2.46
N TYR A 124 -0.80 6.81 -1.76
CA TYR A 124 -1.35 6.55 -0.43
C TYR A 124 -2.34 5.38 -0.47
N HIS A 125 -3.28 5.36 -1.42
CA HIS A 125 -4.24 4.28 -1.59
C HIS A 125 -3.59 2.97 -2.05
N LEU A 126 -2.61 3.05 -2.94
CA LEU A 126 -1.81 1.90 -3.37
C LEU A 126 -1.19 1.19 -2.16
N ASN A 127 -0.61 1.95 -1.23
CA ASN A 127 0.00 1.39 -0.02
C ASN A 127 -1.04 0.69 0.89
N HIS A 128 -2.29 1.15 0.90
CA HIS A 128 -3.39 0.48 1.61
C HIS A 128 -3.83 -0.81 0.92
N PHE A 129 -3.90 -0.83 -0.41
CA PHE A 129 -4.17 -2.05 -1.19
C PHE A 129 -3.06 -3.09 -0.99
N ALA A 130 -1.79 -2.67 -1.03
CA ALA A 130 -0.65 -3.56 -0.78
C ALA A 130 -0.74 -4.24 0.58
N LYS A 131 -1.06 -3.47 1.64
CA LYS A 131 -1.31 -4.01 2.99
C LYS A 131 -2.59 -4.83 3.10
N GLY A 132 -3.51 -4.68 2.14
CA GLY A 132 -4.74 -5.46 2.01
C GLY A 132 -4.59 -6.78 1.27
N GLY A 133 -3.36 -7.17 0.89
CA GLY A 133 -3.04 -8.45 0.26
C GLY A 133 -2.51 -8.34 -1.17
N GLU A 134 -2.41 -7.13 -1.73
CA GLU A 134 -1.91 -6.89 -3.10
C GLU A 134 -0.42 -6.52 -3.07
N GLU A 135 0.43 -7.35 -2.46
CA GLU A 135 1.81 -6.99 -2.12
C GLU A 135 2.67 -6.60 -3.33
N TYR A 136 2.35 -7.14 -4.53
CA TYR A 136 3.03 -6.79 -5.79
C TYR A 136 3.02 -5.29 -6.11
N LEU A 137 2.06 -4.54 -5.55
CA LEU A 137 1.97 -3.10 -5.72
C LEU A 137 3.17 -2.34 -5.15
N TYR A 138 3.95 -2.93 -4.22
CA TYR A 138 5.16 -2.28 -3.72
C TYR A 138 6.21 -2.08 -4.83
N ASP A 139 6.20 -2.87 -5.91
CA ASP A 139 7.05 -2.65 -7.06
C ASP A 139 6.64 -1.38 -7.84
N LEU A 140 5.33 -1.13 -7.99
CA LEU A 140 4.81 0.10 -8.58
C LEU A 140 5.10 1.31 -7.67
N LYS A 141 4.94 1.16 -6.36
CA LYS A 141 5.34 2.18 -5.37
C LYS A 141 6.81 2.57 -5.53
N GLU A 142 7.70 1.59 -5.68
CA GLU A 142 9.14 1.82 -5.86
C GLU A 142 9.41 2.71 -7.09
N LYS A 143 8.75 2.43 -8.22
CA LYS A 143 8.88 3.21 -9.46
C LYS A 143 8.37 4.65 -9.31
N VAL A 144 7.19 4.83 -8.70
CA VAL A 144 6.58 6.16 -8.49
C VAL A 144 7.47 7.03 -7.60
N ILE A 145 7.94 6.49 -6.46
CA ILE A 145 8.82 7.24 -5.54
C ILE A 145 10.16 7.57 -6.23
N ARG A 146 10.71 6.66 -7.04
CA ARG A 146 11.91 6.98 -7.82
C ARG A 146 11.66 8.15 -8.78
N LYS A 147 10.51 8.19 -9.47
CA LYS A 147 10.14 9.33 -10.33
C LYS A 147 9.95 10.62 -9.53
N PHE A 148 9.39 10.55 -8.31
CA PHE A 148 9.33 11.72 -7.40
C PHE A 148 10.72 12.31 -7.20
N LEU A 149 11.69 11.47 -6.85
CA LEU A 149 13.07 11.89 -6.65
C LEU A 149 13.67 12.52 -7.91
N LEU A 150 13.43 11.94 -9.08
CA LEU A 150 14.04 12.40 -10.33
C LEU A 150 13.48 13.75 -10.80
N ASP A 151 12.16 13.92 -10.72
CA ASP A 151 11.49 15.00 -11.42
C ASP A 151 11.12 16.19 -10.52
N TYR A 152 11.09 16.00 -9.20
CA TYR A 152 10.57 16.99 -8.26
C TYR A 152 11.61 17.45 -7.25
N THR A 153 11.40 18.67 -6.77
CA THR A 153 12.29 19.39 -5.85
C THR A 153 11.47 20.04 -4.74
N PRO A 154 12.11 20.65 -3.72
CA PRO A 154 11.40 21.36 -2.65
C PRO A 154 10.47 22.47 -3.15
N GLU A 155 10.78 23.12 -4.27
CA GLU A 155 9.91 24.14 -4.89
C GLU A 155 8.57 23.56 -5.36
N ASN A 156 8.53 22.25 -5.66
CA ASN A 156 7.30 21.53 -5.97
C ASN A 156 6.62 20.93 -4.73
N GLY A 157 7.22 21.07 -3.54
CA GLY A 157 6.72 20.52 -2.28
C GLY A 157 7.34 19.18 -1.87
N LEU A 158 8.39 18.69 -2.56
CA LEU A 158 9.06 17.44 -2.18
C LEU A 158 10.30 17.71 -1.30
N GLU A 159 10.26 17.25 -0.05
CA GLU A 159 11.44 17.12 0.80
C GLU A 159 11.83 15.66 0.98
N VAL A 160 13.13 15.38 0.93
CA VAL A 160 13.67 14.03 1.18
C VAL A 160 14.68 14.08 2.31
N SER A 161 14.51 13.20 3.29
CA SER A 161 15.39 13.06 4.46
C SER A 161 15.86 11.62 4.61
N PHE A 162 17.03 11.45 5.22
CA PHE A 162 17.52 10.14 5.64
C PHE A 162 17.23 9.94 7.12
N ILE A 163 16.51 8.88 7.46
CA ILE A 163 16.24 8.50 8.84
C ILE A 163 17.18 7.36 9.19
N LYS A 164 18.17 7.66 10.04
CA LYS A 164 19.07 6.63 10.54
C LYS A 164 18.34 5.72 11.52
N GLY A 165 18.21 4.46 11.16
CA GLY A 165 17.65 3.42 12.01
C GLY A 165 18.66 2.89 13.00
N GLY A 166 18.15 2.39 14.13
CA GLY A 166 18.96 1.61 15.06
C GLY A 166 19.42 0.28 14.44
N PRO A 167 20.43 -0.38 15.01
CA PRO A 167 20.88 -1.68 14.53
C PRO A 167 19.82 -2.76 14.77
N ARG A 168 19.72 -3.74 13.87
CA ARG A 168 19.03 -5.00 14.16
C ARG A 168 19.99 -5.96 14.83
N VAL A 169 19.68 -6.32 16.06
CA VAL A 169 20.48 -7.26 16.84
C VAL A 169 19.90 -8.68 16.74
N TYR A 170 20.73 -9.63 16.32
CA TYR A 170 20.47 -11.06 16.37
C TYR A 170 21.21 -11.65 17.57
N LEU A 171 20.44 -12.03 18.60
CA LEU A 171 20.98 -12.57 19.83
C LEU A 171 21.65 -13.94 19.57
N CYS A 172 22.88 -14.10 20.07
CA CYS A 172 23.54 -15.40 20.12
C CYS A 172 22.79 -16.35 21.08
N ALA A 173 23.11 -17.65 21.03
CA ALA A 173 22.48 -18.65 21.90
C ALA A 173 22.55 -18.28 23.39
N ALA A 174 23.71 -17.80 23.85
CA ALA A 174 23.90 -17.38 25.24
C ALA A 174 22.98 -16.21 25.65
N CYS A 175 22.83 -15.19 24.78
CA CYS A 175 21.94 -14.06 25.08
C CYS A 175 20.46 -14.45 25.03
N ARG A 176 20.06 -15.39 24.15
CA ARG A 176 18.69 -15.92 24.14
C ARG A 176 18.36 -16.68 25.44
N SER A 177 19.28 -17.51 25.91
CA SER A 177 19.13 -18.21 27.19
C SER A 177 19.06 -17.22 28.36
N LYS A 178 19.91 -16.17 28.37
CA LYS A 178 19.84 -15.11 29.39
C LYS A 178 18.50 -14.37 29.36
N ALA A 179 18.01 -13.97 28.19
CA ALA A 179 16.71 -13.32 28.05
C ALA A 179 15.58 -14.18 28.62
N LYS A 180 15.57 -15.47 28.29
CA LYS A 180 14.60 -16.44 28.81
C LYS A 180 14.68 -16.58 30.33
N ASN A 181 15.89 -16.69 30.88
CA ASN A 181 16.11 -16.79 32.33
C ASN A 181 15.68 -15.52 33.08
N MET A 182 15.70 -14.37 32.41
CA MET A 182 15.23 -13.08 32.95
C MET A 182 13.72 -12.86 32.72
N GLY A 183 13.00 -13.80 32.10
CA GLY A 183 11.60 -13.64 31.74
C GLY A 183 11.34 -12.52 30.73
N LEU A 184 12.35 -12.12 29.97
CA LEU A 184 12.26 -11.06 28.95
C LEU A 184 12.04 -11.67 27.57
N ASP A 185 11.13 -11.07 26.80
CA ASP A 185 11.09 -11.32 25.36
C ASP A 185 12.38 -10.81 24.69
N TYR A 186 12.74 -11.39 23.54
CA TYR A 186 13.99 -11.06 22.88
C TYR A 186 14.03 -9.60 22.38
N SER A 187 12.90 -8.98 22.07
CA SER A 187 12.84 -7.60 21.61
C SER A 187 13.13 -6.63 22.76
N LYS A 188 12.54 -6.87 23.92
CA LYS A 188 12.76 -6.15 25.17
C LYS A 188 14.18 -6.33 25.67
N TYR A 189 14.71 -7.56 25.63
CA TYR A 189 16.11 -7.82 25.96
C TYR A 189 17.07 -7.02 25.06
N LYS A 190 16.83 -7.01 23.73
CA LYS A 190 17.63 -6.21 22.78
C LYS A 190 17.55 -4.72 23.08
N SER A 191 16.37 -4.19 23.39
CA SER A 191 16.19 -2.76 23.67
C SER A 191 16.94 -2.28 24.92
N ILE A 192 17.11 -3.16 25.91
CA ILE A 192 17.78 -2.83 27.17
C ILE A 192 19.29 -3.07 27.09
N TYR A 193 19.71 -4.18 26.47
CA TYR A 193 21.08 -4.66 26.57
C TYR A 193 21.87 -4.65 25.25
N ASP A 194 21.23 -4.33 24.11
CA ASP A 194 21.83 -4.27 22.76
C ASP A 194 22.60 -5.53 22.28
N GLY A 195 22.48 -6.64 23.03
CA GLY A 195 23.24 -7.87 22.81
C GLY A 195 24.71 -7.79 23.23
N CYS A 196 25.38 -8.95 23.28
CA CYS A 196 26.82 -9.03 23.54
C CYS A 196 27.64 -8.90 22.24
N PRO A 197 28.98 -8.79 22.30
CA PRO A 197 29.83 -8.70 21.11
C PRO A 197 29.72 -9.88 20.12
N GLN A 198 29.26 -11.05 20.60
CA GLN A 198 29.02 -12.24 19.76
C GLN A 198 27.63 -12.22 19.09
N CYS A 199 26.77 -11.24 19.42
CA CYS A 199 25.51 -11.04 18.72
C CYS A 199 25.78 -10.32 17.40
N ARG A 200 25.16 -10.80 16.32
CA ARG A 200 25.27 -10.13 15.01
C ARG A 200 24.46 -8.84 15.06
N LYS A 201 25.11 -7.72 14.76
CA LYS A 201 24.47 -6.40 14.62
C LYS A 201 24.47 -6.01 13.15
N GLU A 202 23.29 -5.84 12.59
CA GLU A 202 23.11 -5.25 11.27
C GLU A 202 22.83 -3.76 11.46
N ASN A 203 23.86 -2.96 11.25
CA ASN A 203 23.74 -1.51 11.26
C ASN A 203 22.86 -1.07 10.09
N ASP A 204 22.11 0.02 10.29
CA ASP A 204 21.22 0.60 9.28
C ASP A 204 20.08 -0.30 8.78
N TYR A 205 19.83 -1.45 9.43
CA TYR A 205 18.73 -2.35 9.05
C TYR A 205 17.37 -1.64 9.03
N TYR A 206 17.13 -0.78 10.03
CA TYR A 206 15.91 0.02 10.13
C TYR A 206 16.06 1.42 9.54
N SER A 207 17.15 1.71 8.81
CA SER A 207 17.32 3.00 8.17
C SER A 207 16.38 3.13 6.97
N LEU A 208 15.82 4.32 6.79
CA LEU A 208 14.80 4.62 5.80
C LEU A 208 15.14 5.95 5.12
N PHE A 209 14.72 6.12 3.87
CA PHE A 209 14.51 7.45 3.30
C PHE A 209 13.05 7.83 3.49
N GLU A 210 12.83 9.07 3.91
CA GLU A 210 11.52 9.67 4.09
C GLU A 210 11.31 10.72 3.00
N PHE A 211 10.18 10.61 2.29
CA PHE A 211 9.76 11.49 1.21
C PHE A 211 8.51 12.22 1.70
N LYS A 212 8.67 13.48 2.11
CA LYS A 212 7.56 14.36 2.50
C LYS A 212 7.11 15.15 1.30
N VAL A 213 5.83 15.08 0.99
CA VAL A 213 5.18 15.91 -0.02
C VAL A 213 4.25 16.85 0.71
N GLU A 214 4.51 18.15 0.65
CA GLU A 214 3.72 19.18 1.32
C GLU A 214 3.57 20.41 0.44
N TYR A 215 2.32 20.79 0.15
CA TYR A 215 2.00 22.01 -0.57
C TYR A 215 0.56 22.45 -0.26
N GLY A 216 0.38 23.73 0.07
CA GLY A 216 -0.89 24.25 0.54
C GLY A 216 -1.38 23.50 1.78
N GLU A 217 -2.61 22.98 1.73
CA GLU A 217 -3.22 22.21 2.82
C GLU A 217 -2.96 20.69 2.73
N HIS A 218 -2.24 20.22 1.71
CA HIS A 218 -2.06 18.79 1.45
C HIS A 218 -0.70 18.30 1.90
N ARG A 219 -0.69 17.14 2.57
CA ARG A 219 0.51 16.52 3.07
C ARG A 219 0.50 15.00 2.95
N PHE A 220 1.59 14.45 2.46
CA PHE A 220 1.85 13.02 2.36
C PHE A 220 3.27 12.70 2.84
N CYS A 221 3.48 11.48 3.32
CA CYS A 221 4.78 10.98 3.75
C CYS A 221 4.94 9.55 3.30
N PHE A 222 6.05 9.25 2.63
CA PHE A 222 6.36 7.90 2.17
C PHE A 222 7.73 7.48 2.67
N HIS A 223 7.85 6.20 3.02
CA HIS A 223 9.11 5.61 3.44
C HIS A 223 9.57 4.56 2.44
N THR A 224 10.87 4.56 2.18
CA THR A 224 11.54 3.48 1.46
C THR A 224 12.75 3.00 2.27
N PRO A 225 12.92 1.68 2.44
CA PRO A 225 14.10 1.14 3.12
C PRO A 225 15.41 1.60 2.51
N TYR A 226 16.39 1.92 3.35
CA TYR A 226 17.71 2.40 2.93
C TYR A 226 18.34 1.48 1.88
N HIS A 227 18.36 0.17 2.12
CA HIS A 227 18.96 -0.80 1.20
C HIS A 227 18.28 -0.87 -0.17
N ILE A 228 17.02 -0.42 -0.30
CA ILE A 228 16.32 -0.34 -1.59
C ILE A 228 16.67 0.96 -2.31
N ALA A 229 16.56 2.09 -1.61
CA ALA A 229 16.63 3.41 -2.23
C ALA A 229 18.04 4.00 -2.31
N ARG A 230 19.02 3.49 -1.56
CA ARG A 230 20.41 3.98 -1.54
C ARG A 230 20.98 4.16 -2.96
N LYS A 231 20.79 3.15 -3.82
CA LYS A 231 21.24 3.15 -5.21
C LYS A 231 20.68 4.33 -6.04
N TRP A 232 19.51 4.87 -5.69
CA TRP A 232 18.91 6.02 -6.39
C TRP A 232 19.63 7.33 -6.10
N PHE A 233 20.33 7.42 -4.97
CA PHE A 233 21.09 8.61 -4.55
C PHE A 233 22.56 8.53 -4.93
N GLU A 234 23.10 7.31 -5.07
CA GLU A 234 24.46 7.05 -5.56
C GLU A 234 24.65 7.44 -7.03
N GLU A 235 23.55 7.52 -7.80
CA GLU A 235 23.47 8.06 -9.18
C GLU A 235 23.59 9.61 -9.22
N GLY A 236 24.50 10.20 -8.44
CA GLY A 236 24.92 11.61 -8.60
C GLY A 236 24.20 12.68 -7.77
N ARG A 237 23.26 12.32 -6.89
CA ARG A 237 22.57 13.31 -6.01
C ARG A 237 23.16 13.43 -4.60
N GLY A 238 23.92 12.42 -4.17
CA GLY A 238 24.41 12.34 -2.79
C GLY A 238 23.30 11.99 -1.81
N LEU A 239 23.67 11.50 -0.62
CA LEU A 239 22.69 11.22 0.42
C LEU A 239 22.10 12.54 0.96
N PRO A 240 20.80 12.58 1.30
CA PRO A 240 20.19 13.77 1.89
C PRO A 240 20.93 14.18 3.17
N GLY A 241 21.31 15.45 3.28
CA GLY A 241 22.02 15.97 4.46
C GLY A 241 21.13 16.10 5.71
N LYS A 242 19.80 16.18 5.55
CA LYS A 242 18.84 16.23 6.65
C LYS A 242 18.69 14.83 7.26
N THR A 243 19.29 14.63 8.44
CA THR A 243 19.02 13.47 9.30
C THR A 243 17.91 13.84 10.28
N SER A 244 16.73 13.21 10.19
CA SER A 244 15.69 13.41 11.21
C SER A 244 15.83 12.38 12.32
N GLU A 245 15.70 12.82 13.57
CA GLU A 245 15.71 11.94 14.74
C GLU A 245 14.46 11.06 14.80
N ARG A 246 14.65 9.81 15.24
CA ARG A 246 13.57 8.85 15.54
C ARG A 246 12.64 9.45 16.60
N GLY A 247 11.37 9.68 16.27
CA GLY A 247 10.36 10.16 17.23
C GLY A 247 9.53 11.37 16.77
N LYS A 248 9.93 12.05 15.70
CA LYS A 248 9.08 13.03 14.99
C LYS A 248 8.40 12.42 13.75
N GLU A 249 7.98 11.16 13.85
CA GLU A 249 7.04 10.60 12.89
C GLU A 249 5.71 11.32 13.15
N GLU A 250 5.41 12.33 12.33
CA GLU A 250 4.05 12.85 12.27
C GLU A 250 3.18 11.72 11.72
N ALA A 251 2.52 11.04 12.65
CA ALA A 251 1.66 9.90 12.41
C ALA A 251 0.40 10.33 11.65
N PHE A 252 0.55 10.64 10.36
CA PHE A 252 -0.52 10.40 9.42
C PHE A 252 -0.77 8.89 9.39
N PRO A 253 -2.02 8.41 9.23
CA PRO A 253 -2.37 6.99 9.35
C PRO A 253 -1.78 6.14 8.21
N PHE A 254 -0.45 6.03 8.18
CA PHE A 254 0.30 5.20 7.27
C PHE A 254 0.37 3.81 7.87
N GLY A 255 -0.51 2.93 7.38
CA GLY A 255 -0.22 1.51 7.46
C GLY A 255 -1.31 0.56 7.88
N ARG A 256 -2.57 0.97 7.77
CA ARG A 256 -3.66 0.02 7.79
C ARG A 256 -3.89 -0.59 6.39
N PRO A 257 -4.46 -1.79 6.32
CA PRO A 257 -5.08 -2.29 5.09
C PRO A 257 -6.20 -1.37 4.60
N ILE A 258 -6.46 -1.40 3.29
CA ILE A 258 -7.60 -0.70 2.71
C ILE A 258 -8.92 -1.25 3.27
N SER A 259 -9.88 -0.36 3.51
CA SER A 259 -11.22 -0.79 3.93
C SER A 259 -12.12 -1.07 2.72
N GLU A 260 -13.12 -1.94 2.86
CA GLU A 260 -14.11 -2.20 1.81
C GLU A 260 -14.78 -0.92 1.28
N ALA A 261 -15.09 0.03 2.17
CA ALA A 261 -15.76 1.26 1.78
C ALA A 261 -14.85 2.19 0.95
N GLU A 262 -13.56 2.25 1.32
CA GLU A 262 -12.52 3.00 0.62
C GLU A 262 -12.21 2.37 -0.74
N ALA A 263 -12.03 1.05 -0.81
CA ALA A 263 -11.76 0.31 -2.06
C ALA A 263 -12.91 0.39 -3.08
N ARG A 264 -14.14 0.72 -2.64
CA ARG A 264 -15.28 1.01 -3.53
C ARG A 264 -15.33 2.44 -4.03
N ALA A 265 -14.73 3.38 -3.29
CA ALA A 265 -14.69 4.79 -3.65
C ALA A 265 -13.47 5.14 -4.50
N VAL A 266 -12.35 4.45 -4.25
CA VAL A 266 -11.09 4.55 -4.99
C VAL A 266 -10.69 3.13 -5.36
N THR A 267 -10.94 2.74 -6.60
CA THR A 267 -10.78 1.35 -7.03
C THR A 267 -9.30 1.03 -7.27
N LEU A 268 -8.93 -0.26 -7.20
CA LEU A 268 -7.56 -0.66 -7.46
C LEU A 268 -7.16 -0.33 -8.90
N ASP A 269 -8.08 -0.53 -9.85
CA ASP A 269 -7.90 -0.17 -11.26
C ASP A 269 -7.64 1.34 -11.44
N GLU A 270 -8.44 2.19 -10.78
CA GLU A 270 -8.21 3.64 -10.79
C GLU A 270 -6.81 4.00 -10.26
N VAL A 271 -6.40 3.40 -9.13
CA VAL A 271 -5.08 3.64 -8.53
C VAL A 271 -3.94 3.21 -9.46
N THR A 272 -4.01 2.01 -10.03
CA THR A 272 -2.92 1.50 -10.90
C THR A 272 -2.86 2.28 -12.21
N ARG A 273 -4.00 2.63 -12.80
CA ARG A 273 -4.07 3.46 -14.01
C ARG A 273 -3.47 4.85 -13.79
N GLU A 274 -3.88 5.55 -12.74
CA GLU A 274 -3.40 6.91 -12.45
C GLU A 274 -1.89 6.94 -12.19
N LEU A 275 -1.36 5.96 -11.45
CA LEU A 275 0.06 5.88 -11.18
C LEU A 275 0.89 5.39 -12.37
N THR A 276 0.34 4.54 -13.23
CA THR A 276 1.00 4.12 -14.48
C THR A 276 1.05 5.28 -15.47
N SER A 277 -0.05 6.02 -15.62
CA SER A 277 -0.10 7.23 -16.45
C SER A 277 0.88 8.29 -15.94
N PHE A 278 0.98 8.48 -14.62
CA PHE A 278 2.00 9.36 -14.03
C PHE A 278 3.43 8.95 -14.39
N LEU A 279 3.70 7.65 -14.55
CA LEU A 279 5.01 7.15 -14.98
C LEU A 279 5.25 7.31 -16.49
N GLY A 280 4.26 7.77 -17.27
CA GLY A 280 4.32 7.92 -18.73
C GLY A 280 4.00 6.63 -19.50
N GLY A 281 3.33 5.68 -18.85
CA GLY A 281 2.82 4.45 -19.47
C GLY A 281 1.34 4.51 -19.85
#